data_AF-A0A916G3F1-F1
#
_entry.id   AF-A0A916G3F1-F1
#
_cell.length_a   1.000
_cell.length_b   1.000
_cell.length_c   1.000
_cell.angle_alpha   90.00
_cell.angle_beta   90.00
_cell.angle_gamma   90.00
#
_symmetry.space_group_name_H-M   'P 1'
#
loop_
_entity.id
_entity.type
_entity.pdbx_description
1 polymer ?
#
loop_
_entity_poly.entity_id
_entity_poly.type
_entity_poly.pdbx_seq_one_letter_code
_entity_poly.pdbx_strand_id
1 'polypeptide(L)'
;AAEQAISSQLLDITIDGARGVLFNVTGGSNMTLFEVNQAAAIIRETAHPDVNMIFGAVIDPEMGDEIRVTVIATGFERSGVPRRALERLPRNEKPVPVANTPFSRPSESVSVGAETRFSADAKSASQSPSINTDDLDVPTFLRNRR
;
A
#
# COMPACT_ATOMS: atom_id res chain seq x y z
N ALA A 1 38.22 -2.25 10.74
CA ALA A 1 37.08 -2.69 11.60
C ALA A 1 36.01 -1.60 11.72
N ALA A 2 36.36 -0.35 12.05
CA ALA A 2 35.40 0.77 12.08
C ALA A 2 34.77 1.13 10.71
N GLU A 3 35.46 0.83 9.60
CA GLU A 3 34.99 1.15 8.24
C GLU A 3 33.88 0.21 7.71
N GLN A 4 33.73 -1.00 8.28
CA GLN A 4 32.69 -1.96 7.89
C GLN A 4 31.32 -1.68 8.54
N ALA A 5 31.23 -0.70 9.45
CA ALA A 5 29.98 -0.34 10.12
C ALA A 5 29.26 0.84 9.45
N ILE A 6 29.96 1.62 8.62
CA ILE A 6 29.39 2.73 7.83
C ILE A 6 28.61 2.17 6.61
N SER A 7 28.89 0.93 6.20
CA SER A 7 28.24 0.23 5.10
C SER A 7 26.95 -0.49 5.50
N SER A 8 26.14 0.07 6.40
CA SER A 8 24.77 -0.41 6.55
C SER A 8 23.92 0.22 5.46
N GLN A 9 23.72 -0.52 4.37
CA GLN A 9 22.80 -0.22 3.26
C GLN A 9 21.33 -0.01 3.68
N LEU A 10 21.03 -0.03 4.99
CA LEU A 10 19.75 0.34 5.57
C LEU A 10 19.66 1.84 5.94
N LEU A 11 20.79 2.55 6.04
CA LEU A 11 20.83 3.99 6.38
C LEU A 11 20.82 4.91 5.15
N ASP A 12 21.32 4.45 3.99
CA ASP A 12 21.39 5.24 2.75
C ASP A 12 20.13 5.16 1.88
N ILE A 13 19.14 4.35 2.27
CA ILE A 13 17.79 4.44 1.70
C ILE A 13 17.01 5.42 2.55
N THR A 14 17.04 6.68 2.12
CA THR A 14 16.07 7.67 2.57
C THR A 14 14.66 7.08 2.43
N ILE A 15 13.76 7.39 3.38
CA ILE A 15 12.34 6.98 3.30
C ILE A 15 11.56 7.78 2.24
N ASP A 16 12.29 8.47 1.36
CA ASP A 16 11.78 9.32 0.30
C ASP A 16 10.99 8.50 -0.72
N GLY A 17 9.79 8.97 -1.04
CA GLY A 17 8.90 8.30 -1.97
C GLY A 17 8.23 7.02 -1.44
N ALA A 18 8.41 6.66 -0.17
CA ALA A 18 7.62 5.58 0.44
C ALA A 18 6.14 5.95 0.48
N ARG A 19 5.29 5.12 -0.13
CA ARG A 19 3.82 5.27 -0.10
C ARG A 19 3.16 4.56 1.08
N GLY A 20 3.87 3.66 1.75
CA GLY A 20 3.38 2.99 2.96
C GLY A 20 4.45 2.96 4.04
N VAL A 21 4.11 3.43 5.24
CA VAL A 21 5.02 3.45 6.38
C VAL A 21 4.35 2.84 7.61
N LEU A 22 5.02 1.89 8.23
CA LEU A 22 4.70 1.38 9.56
C LEU A 22 5.82 1.81 10.49
N PHE A 23 5.52 2.50 11.58
CA PHE A 23 6.52 2.79 12.60
C PHE A 23 6.02 2.47 13.99
N ASN A 24 6.95 2.11 14.87
CA ASN A 24 6.69 1.86 16.28
C ASN A 24 7.60 2.75 17.12
N VAL A 25 7.02 3.41 18.10
CA VAL A 25 7.74 4.16 19.12
C VAL A 25 7.70 3.36 20.41
N THR A 26 8.87 2.97 20.91
CA THR A 26 9.01 2.38 22.24
C THR A 26 9.65 3.42 23.14
N GLY A 27 9.13 3.60 24.34
CA GLY A 27 9.66 4.55 25.31
C GLY A 27 9.28 4.16 26.73
N GLY A 28 9.88 4.81 27.72
CA GLY A 28 9.54 4.59 29.12
C GLY A 28 8.14 5.10 29.49
N SER A 29 7.78 4.92 30.76
CA SER A 29 6.49 5.34 31.32
C SER A 29 6.20 6.84 31.19
N ASN A 30 7.24 7.64 30.96
CA ASN A 30 7.16 9.08 30.80
C ASN A 30 6.88 9.50 29.33
N MET A 31 6.90 8.56 28.38
CA MET A 31 6.71 8.85 26.97
C MET A 31 5.30 9.40 26.71
N THR A 32 5.23 10.52 25.99
CA THR A 32 3.97 11.23 25.74
C THR A 32 3.53 11.13 24.29
N LEU A 33 2.24 11.38 24.04
CA LEU A 33 1.71 11.46 22.68
C LEU A 33 2.39 12.57 21.85
N PHE A 34 2.93 13.60 22.51
CA PHE A 34 3.66 14.67 21.84
C PHE A 34 4.91 14.16 21.13
N GLU A 35 5.68 13.29 21.77
CA GLU A 35 6.90 12.71 21.20
C GLU A 35 6.57 11.79 20.03
N VAL A 36 5.53 10.96 20.16
CA VAL A 36 5.04 10.11 19.07
C VAL A 36 4.60 10.96 17.87
N ASN A 37 3.89 12.08 18.11
CA ASN A 37 3.46 12.99 17.06
C ASN A 37 4.63 13.72 16.38
N GLN A 38 5.67 14.09 17.13
CA GLN A 38 6.89 14.66 16.54
C GLN A 38 7.59 13.66 15.62
N ALA A 39 7.74 12.40 16.05
CA ALA A 39 8.30 11.35 15.20
C ALA A 39 7.46 11.15 13.93
N ALA A 40 6.13 11.12 14.05
CA ALA A 40 5.22 11.02 12.91
C ALA A 40 5.37 12.17 11.92
N ALA A 41 5.50 13.41 12.42
CA ALA A 41 5.66 14.61 11.59
C ALA A 41 6.95 14.54 10.75
N ILE A 42 8.07 14.15 11.37
CA ILE A 42 9.38 14.03 10.69
C ILE A 42 9.33 12.94 9.61
N ILE A 43 8.75 11.78 9.93
CA ILE A 43 8.60 10.68 8.97
C ILE A 43 7.70 11.09 7.80
N ARG A 44 6.66 11.89 8.05
CA ARG A 44 5.74 12.36 7.01
C ARG A 44 6.39 13.38 6.08
N GLU A 45 7.21 14.29 6.61
CA GLU A 45 7.92 15.31 5.81
C GLU A 45 8.89 14.69 4.81
N THR A 46 9.45 13.53 5.16
CA THR A 46 10.43 12.81 4.36
C THR A 46 9.81 11.71 3.48
N ALA A 47 8.52 11.41 3.63
CA ALA A 47 7.81 10.39 2.84
C ALA A 47 6.95 11.03 1.73
N HIS A 48 6.27 10.20 0.94
CA HIS A 48 5.35 10.69 -0.10
C HIS A 48 4.16 11.47 0.52
N PRO A 49 3.65 12.55 -0.09
CA PRO A 49 2.54 13.35 0.46
C PRO A 49 1.26 12.54 0.73
N ASP A 50 1.00 11.53 -0.12
CA ASP A 50 -0.11 10.57 0.01
C ASP A 50 0.29 9.26 0.73
N VAL A 51 1.27 9.31 1.64
CA VAL A 51 1.71 8.12 2.38
C VAL A 51 0.60 7.57 3.29
N ASN A 52 0.37 6.26 3.24
CA ASN A 52 -0.41 5.57 4.25
C ASN A 52 0.50 5.24 5.45
N MET A 53 0.27 5.89 6.58
CA MET A 53 1.10 5.80 7.77
C MET A 53 0.35 5.10 8.91
N ILE A 54 0.95 4.05 9.46
CA ILE A 54 0.46 3.31 10.63
C ILE A 54 1.50 3.47 11.74
N PHE A 55 1.05 3.86 12.93
CA PHE A 55 1.91 4.01 14.10
C PHE A 55 1.53 3.04 15.22
N GLY A 56 2.54 2.54 15.91
CA GLY A 56 2.44 1.84 17.18
C GLY A 56 3.17 2.61 18.27
N ALA A 57 2.70 2.47 19.51
CA ALA A 57 3.39 2.97 20.69
C ALA A 57 3.43 1.86 21.74
N VAL A 58 4.60 1.58 22.27
CA VAL A 58 4.83 0.56 23.30
C VAL A 58 5.51 1.23 24.49
N ILE A 59 4.98 0.97 25.68
CA ILE A 59 5.59 1.43 26.93
C ILE A 59 6.47 0.32 27.47
N ASP A 60 7.75 0.62 27.63
CA ASP A 60 8.74 -0.25 28.23
C ASP A 60 9.42 0.49 29.40
N PRO A 61 9.03 0.21 30.66
CA PRO A 61 9.58 0.87 31.85
C PRO A 61 11.10 0.74 32.01
N GLU A 62 11.73 -0.27 31.41
CA GLU A 62 13.18 -0.49 31.51
C GLU A 62 13.97 0.53 30.67
N MET A 63 13.33 1.21 29.72
CA MET A 63 13.97 2.23 28.88
C MET A 63 14.18 3.57 29.59
N GLY A 64 13.54 3.80 30.75
CA GLY A 64 13.68 5.08 31.46
C GLY A 64 13.26 6.28 30.60
N ASP A 65 14.20 7.17 30.29
CA ASP A 65 13.98 8.34 29.43
C ASP A 65 14.44 8.12 27.97
N GLU A 66 14.84 6.89 27.61
CA GLU A 66 15.19 6.55 26.22
C GLU A 66 13.93 6.33 25.37
N ILE A 67 14.05 6.66 24.08
CA ILE A 67 13.02 6.41 23.06
C ILE A 67 13.67 5.69 21.89
N ARG A 68 13.03 4.61 21.42
CA ARG A 68 13.42 3.85 20.24
C ARG A 68 12.33 3.93 19.19
N VAL A 69 12.70 4.39 18.00
CA VAL A 69 11.79 4.45 16.86
C VAL A 69 12.23 3.39 15.85
N THR A 70 11.32 2.48 15.53
CA THR A 70 11.50 1.50 14.46
C THR A 70 10.62 1.89 13.29
N VAL A 71 11.19 2.04 12.09
CA VAL A 71 10.46 2.45 10.89
C VAL A 71 10.60 1.38 9.82
N ILE A 72 9.48 1.01 9.21
CA ILE A 72 9.38 0.09 8.08
C ILE A 72 8.70 0.86 6.95
N ALA A 73 9.48 1.18 5.91
CA ALA A 73 9.01 1.89 4.74
C ALA A 73 8.82 0.93 3.55
N THR A 74 7.73 1.11 2.81
CA THR A 74 7.33 0.26 1.69
C THR A 74 6.70 1.11 0.58
N GLY A 75 6.52 0.51 -0.61
CA GLY A 75 5.88 1.20 -1.73
C GLY A 75 6.77 2.26 -2.38
N PHE A 76 8.09 2.07 -2.34
CA PHE A 76 9.03 2.86 -3.15
C PHE A 76 8.81 2.57 -4.63
N GLU A 77 8.64 3.63 -5.43
CA GLU A 77 8.67 3.52 -6.90
C GLU A 77 10.07 3.08 -7.33
N ARG A 78 10.18 1.96 -8.07
CA ARG A 78 11.47 1.52 -8.60
C ARG A 78 11.88 2.43 -9.77
N SER A 79 12.47 3.57 -9.48
CA SER A 79 13.20 4.36 -10.46
C SER A 79 14.50 3.60 -10.83
N GLY A 80 14.40 2.71 -11.81
CA GLY A 80 15.52 2.40 -12.70
C GLY A 80 16.65 1.49 -12.18
N VAL A 81 16.36 0.23 -11.88
CA VAL A 81 17.32 -0.83 -12.23
C VAL A 81 16.71 -1.62 -13.39
N PRO A 82 17.20 -1.45 -14.63
CA PRO A 82 16.71 -2.25 -15.74
C PRO A 82 17.04 -3.71 -15.45
N ARG A 83 16.01 -4.51 -15.18
CA ARG A 83 16.09 -5.98 -15.09
C ARG A 83 16.24 -6.60 -16.49
N ARG A 84 17.15 -6.07 -17.31
CA ARG A 84 17.37 -6.48 -18.70
C ARG A 84 18.85 -6.36 -19.07
N ALA A 85 19.69 -7.31 -18.65
CA ALA A 85 20.95 -7.59 -19.34
C ALA A 85 21.62 -8.92 -18.92
N LEU A 86 20.88 -10.01 -18.64
CA LEU A 86 21.56 -11.31 -18.48
C LEU A 86 21.07 -12.45 -19.36
N GLU A 87 20.08 -12.26 -20.25
CA GLU A 87 19.58 -13.43 -20.97
C GLU A 87 18.98 -13.09 -22.32
N ARG A 88 19.83 -13.00 -23.35
CA ARG A 88 19.54 -13.40 -24.75
C ARG A 88 20.83 -13.74 -25.48
N LEU A 89 21.34 -14.95 -25.28
CA LEU A 89 22.15 -15.61 -26.31
C LEU A 89 21.23 -15.86 -27.53
N PRO A 90 21.61 -15.53 -28.76
CA PRO A 90 20.75 -15.72 -29.92
C PRO A 90 20.61 -17.20 -30.24
N ARG A 91 19.45 -17.80 -29.92
CA ARG A 91 19.07 -19.13 -30.39
C ARG A 91 18.58 -19.00 -31.83
N ASN A 92 19.38 -19.54 -32.75
CA ASN A 92 19.09 -19.57 -34.18
C ASN A 92 18.02 -20.65 -34.46
N GLU A 93 16.73 -20.31 -34.31
CA GLU A 93 15.63 -21.17 -34.73
C GLU A 93 15.07 -20.70 -36.08
N LYS A 94 15.16 -21.60 -37.07
CA LYS A 94 14.65 -21.40 -38.43
C LYS A 94 13.12 -21.27 -38.41
N PRO A 95 12.50 -20.37 -39.19
CA PRO A 95 11.05 -20.20 -39.18
C PRO A 95 10.36 -21.36 -39.90
N VAL A 96 9.38 -21.97 -39.23
CA VAL A 96 8.37 -22.85 -39.84
C VAL A 96 7.18 -21.96 -40.26
N PRO A 97 6.69 -22.03 -41.51
CA PRO A 97 5.61 -21.16 -41.95
C PRO A 97 4.27 -21.62 -41.35
N VAL A 98 3.63 -20.75 -40.56
CA VAL A 98 2.27 -20.95 -40.05
C VAL A 98 1.29 -20.42 -41.09
N ALA A 99 0.43 -21.31 -41.59
CA ALA A 99 -0.60 -20.98 -42.58
C ALA A 99 -1.65 -20.01 -41.99
N ASN A 100 -1.99 -18.99 -42.77
CA ASN A 100 -3.02 -17.99 -42.48
C ASN A 100 -4.41 -18.62 -42.46
N THR A 101 -5.11 -18.52 -41.33
CA THR A 101 -6.58 -18.53 -41.28
C THR A 101 -7.05 -17.22 -40.65
N PRO A 102 -7.84 -16.40 -41.37
CA PRO A 102 -8.33 -15.13 -40.85
C PRO A 102 -9.45 -15.36 -39.83
N PHE A 103 -9.19 -15.03 -38.56
CA PHE A 103 -10.24 -14.84 -37.56
C PHE A 103 -10.68 -13.37 -37.56
N SER A 104 -11.91 -13.14 -38.01
CA SER A 104 -12.61 -11.85 -37.99
C SER A 104 -12.83 -11.37 -36.55
N ARG A 105 -12.46 -10.11 -36.26
CA ARG A 105 -12.86 -9.39 -35.04
C ARG A 105 -14.15 -8.62 -35.31
N PRO A 106 -15.23 -8.80 -34.52
CA PRO A 106 -16.31 -7.83 -34.48
C PRO A 106 -15.83 -6.57 -33.75
N SER A 107 -16.01 -5.43 -34.40
CA SER A 107 -15.80 -4.10 -33.84
C SER A 107 -17.08 -3.63 -33.14
N GLU A 108 -17.06 -3.55 -31.81
CA GLU A 108 -18.09 -2.83 -31.05
C GLU A 108 -17.55 -1.45 -30.64
N SER A 109 -18.13 -0.43 -31.28
CA SER A 109 -17.97 0.99 -30.97
C SER A 109 -18.82 1.34 -29.74
N VAL A 110 -18.19 1.78 -28.66
CA VAL A 110 -18.90 2.26 -27.46
C VAL A 110 -19.16 3.76 -27.59
N SER A 111 -20.42 4.13 -27.80
CA SER A 111 -20.92 5.50 -27.84
C SER A 111 -21.00 6.08 -26.43
N VAL A 112 -20.19 7.09 -26.11
CA VAL A 112 -20.29 7.81 -24.83
C VAL A 112 -21.34 8.91 -24.98
N GLY A 113 -22.57 8.62 -24.55
CA GLY A 113 -23.65 9.59 -24.42
C GLY A 113 -23.63 10.19 -23.02
N ALA A 114 -23.15 11.43 -22.90
CA ALA A 114 -23.34 12.27 -21.73
C ALA A 114 -24.75 12.85 -21.76
N GLU A 115 -25.57 12.64 -20.74
CA GLU A 115 -26.75 13.47 -20.48
C GLU A 115 -27.15 13.43 -18.99
N THR A 116 -27.04 14.61 -18.39
CA THR A 116 -27.53 15.02 -17.08
C THR A 116 -29.05 14.89 -16.99
N ARG A 117 -29.58 14.15 -16.00
CA ARG A 117 -30.96 14.33 -15.53
C ARG A 117 -31.03 14.21 -14.01
N PHE A 118 -31.04 15.36 -13.34
CA PHE A 118 -31.60 15.48 -12.00
C PHE A 118 -33.12 15.34 -12.13
N SER A 119 -33.70 14.38 -11.41
CA SER A 119 -35.15 14.32 -11.19
C SER A 119 -35.39 13.88 -9.76
N ALA A 120 -35.98 14.80 -9.01
CA ALA A 120 -36.56 14.54 -7.71
C ALA A 120 -37.82 13.69 -7.91
N ASP A 121 -37.85 12.51 -7.30
CA ASP A 121 -39.11 11.80 -7.06
C ASP A 121 -39.00 11.03 -5.74
N ALA A 122 -39.89 11.40 -4.82
CA ALA A 122 -40.04 10.80 -3.52
C ALA A 122 -41.03 9.65 -3.63
N LYS A 123 -40.56 8.42 -3.33
CA LYS A 123 -41.27 7.29 -2.70
C LYS A 123 -40.56 5.98 -3.07
N SER A 124 -39.83 5.39 -2.12
CA SER A 124 -40.08 3.99 -1.74
C SER A 124 -39.19 3.57 -0.57
N ALA A 125 -39.85 3.01 0.44
CA ALA A 125 -39.36 2.02 1.39
C ALA A 125 -38.05 2.33 2.14
N SER A 126 -38.24 2.90 3.33
CA SER A 126 -37.44 2.59 4.51
C SER A 126 -37.34 1.06 4.71
N GLN A 127 -36.28 0.44 4.21
CA GLN A 127 -35.77 -0.79 4.80
C GLN A 127 -34.52 -0.41 5.58
N SER A 128 -34.73 -0.07 6.86
CA SER A 128 -33.67 -0.20 7.85
C SER A 128 -33.13 -1.63 7.75
N PRO A 129 -31.80 -1.83 7.63
CA PRO A 129 -31.26 -3.17 7.69
C PRO A 129 -31.64 -3.71 9.07
N SER A 130 -32.54 -4.70 9.11
CA SER A 130 -32.77 -5.46 10.33
C SER A 130 -31.47 -6.19 10.64
N ILE A 131 -30.65 -5.59 11.51
CA ILE A 131 -29.46 -6.23 12.03
C ILE A 131 -29.96 -7.40 12.87
N ASN A 132 -29.94 -8.60 12.29
CA ASN A 132 -30.13 -9.82 13.04
C ASN A 132 -28.99 -9.89 14.06
N THR A 133 -29.30 -9.75 15.34
CA THR A 133 -28.34 -9.81 16.45
C THR A 133 -27.58 -11.13 16.50
N ASP A 134 -28.13 -12.19 15.92
CA ASP A 134 -27.47 -13.51 15.80
C ASP A 134 -26.32 -13.53 14.77
N ASP A 135 -26.22 -12.53 13.88
CA ASP A 135 -25.16 -12.42 12.86
C ASP A 135 -24.00 -11.50 13.30
N LEU A 136 -23.97 -11.05 14.55
CA LEU A 136 -22.91 -10.16 15.08
C LEU A 136 -21.61 -10.92 15.40
N ASP A 137 -21.71 -12.21 15.73
CA ASP A 137 -20.58 -13.04 16.12
C ASP A 137 -19.84 -13.67 14.91
N VAL A 138 -20.38 -13.50 13.71
CA VAL A 138 -19.79 -14.02 12.48
C VAL A 138 -19.18 -12.88 11.67
N PRO A 139 -17.86 -12.92 11.40
CA PRO A 139 -17.23 -11.94 10.53
C PRO A 139 -17.89 -11.85 9.15
N THR A 140 -18.03 -10.62 8.61
CA THR A 140 -18.78 -10.30 7.39
C THR A 140 -18.42 -11.18 6.18
N PHE A 141 -17.16 -11.60 6.08
CA PHE A 141 -16.67 -12.42 4.97
C PHE A 141 -17.18 -13.88 4.98
N LEU A 142 -17.70 -14.38 6.11
CA LEU A 142 -18.29 -15.72 6.22
C LEU A 142 -19.81 -15.75 5.98
N ARG A 143 -20.47 -14.59 5.99
CA ARG A 143 -21.94 -14.48 5.89
C ARG A 143 -22.48 -14.87 4.50
N ASN A 144 -21.70 -14.66 3.45
CA ASN A 144 -22.15 -14.80 2.04
C ASN A 144 -21.83 -16.17 1.41
N ARG A 145 -21.59 -17.20 2.23
CA ARG A 145 -21.25 -18.57 1.79
C ARG A 145 -22.24 -19.66 2.27
N ARG A 146 -23.44 -19.27 2.68
CA ARG A 146 -24.55 -20.18 2.99
C ARG A 146 -25.68 -20.04 1.99
#